data_AF-A0A7T1F8H1-F1
#
_entry.id   AF-A0A7T1F8H1-F1
#
_cell.length_a   1.000
_cell.length_b   1.000
_cell.length_c   1.000
_cell.angle_alpha   90.00
_cell.angle_beta   90.00
_cell.angle_gamma   90.00
#
_symmetry.space_group_name_H-M   'P 1'
#
loop_
_entity.id
_entity.type
_entity.pdbx_description
1 polymer ?
#
loop_
_entity_poly.entity_id
_entity_poly.type
_entity_poly.pdbx_seq_one_letter_code
_entity_poly.pdbx_strand_id
1 'polypeptide(L)' 'MKFAKILSIVCTVLLVGVLVYGVIMMIGDFMGITTFNNQLLVVGIALVLLSDLVQKSKKSLSIILLIAGIILIFIG' A
#
# COMPACT_ATOMS: atom_id res chain seq x y z
N MET A 1 17.64 9.52 -16.36
CA MET A 1 16.63 8.45 -16.61
C MET A 1 16.91 7.13 -15.89
N LYS A 2 18.16 6.63 -15.78
CA LYS A 2 18.46 5.36 -15.06
C LYS A 2 18.22 5.45 -13.54
N PHE A 3 18.61 6.56 -12.92
CA PHE A 3 18.45 6.79 -11.48
C PHE A 3 16.99 6.80 -11.00
N ALA A 4 16.10 7.48 -11.72
CA ALA A 4 14.67 7.53 -11.38
C ALA A 4 14.01 6.14 -11.44
N LYS A 5 14.40 5.29 -12.39
CA LYS A 5 13.94 3.90 -12.46
C LYS A 5 14.41 3.07 -11.27
N ILE A 6 15.69 3.21 -10.91
CA ILE A 6 16.27 2.49 -9.76
C ILE A 6 15.58 2.93 -8.46
N LEU A 7 15.40 4.23 -8.27
CA LEU A 7 14.71 4.79 -7.12
C LEU A 7 13.26 4.30 -7.03
N SER A 8 12.55 4.26 -8.17
CA SER A 8 11.19 3.73 -8.23
C SER A 8 11.13 2.26 -7.81
N ILE A 9 12.07 1.43 -8.27
CA ILE A 9 12.12 0.00 -7.90
C ILE A 9 12.37 -0.15 -6.40
N VAL A 10 13.31 0.61 -5.84
CA VAL A 10 13.60 0.57 -4.40
C VAL A 10 12.37 0.98 -3.58
N CYS A 11 11.66 2.04 -3.98
CA CYS A 11 10.40 2.43 -3.34
C CYS A 11 9.33 1.35 -3.43
N THR A 12 9.16 0.69 -4.58
CA THR A 12 8.21 -0.41 -4.73
C THR A 12 8.56 -1.57 -3.80
N VAL A 13 9.84 -1.96 -3.72
CA VAL A 13 10.29 -3.04 -2.84
C VAL A 13 10.04 -2.69 -1.37
N LEU A 14 10.33 -1.45 -0.95
CA LEU A 14 10.05 -0.99 0.41
C LEU A 14 8.55 -0.98 0.73
N LEU A 15 7.70 -0.49 -0.19
CA LEU A 15 6.24 -0.49 -0.03
C LEU A 15 5.71 -1.92 0.12
N VAL A 16 6.20 -2.86 -0.69
CA VAL A 16 5.82 -4.27 -0.58
C VAL A 16 6.27 -4.84 0.77
N GLY A 17 7.48 -4.51 1.24
CA GLY A 17 7.97 -4.93 2.56
C GLY A 17 7.10 -4.44 3.72
N VAL A 18 6.71 -3.16 3.70
CA VAL A 18 5.78 -2.58 4.68
C VAL A 18 4.42 -3.25 4.62
N LEU A 19 3.94 -3.58 3.42
CA LEU A 19 2.66 -4.27 3.23
C LEU A 19 2.69 -5.69 3.83
N VAL A 20 3.74 -6.47 3.56
CA VAL A 20 3.92 -7.81 4.13
C VAL A 20 3.97 -7.76 5.66
N TYR A 21 4.78 -6.86 6.22
CA TYR A 21 4.84 -6.65 7.66
C TYR A 21 3.48 -6.25 8.25
N GLY A 22 2.78 -5.33 7.59
CA GLY A 22 1.46 -4.88 7.99
C GLY A 22 0.42 -6.00 8.01
N VAL A 23 0.44 -6.89 7.01
CA VAL A 23 -0.44 -8.06 6.95
C VAL A 23 -0.13 -9.05 8.09
N ILE A 24 1.16 -9.30 8.37
CA ILE A 24 1.57 -10.17 9.49
C ILE A 24 1.07 -9.59 10.82
N MET A 25 1.23 -8.30 11.04
CA MET A 25 0.75 -7.62 12.25
C MET A 25 -0.77 -7.60 12.36
N MET A 26 -1.50 -7.42 11.25
CA MET A 26 -2.97 -7.55 11.22
C MET A 26 -3.44 -8.95 11.58
N ILE A 27 -2.76 -9.99 11.09
CA ILE A 27 -3.08 -11.38 11.46
C ILE A 27 -2.76 -11.61 12.94
N GLY A 28 -1.64 -11.07 13.45
CA GLY A 28 -1.28 -11.10 14.87
C GLY A 28 -2.31 -10.42 15.76
N ASP A 29 -2.90 -9.31 15.30
CA ASP A 29 -4.00 -8.60 15.98
C ASP A 29 -5.31 -9.39 15.96
N PHE A 30 -5.65 -10.01 14.83
CA PHE A 30 -6.80 -10.91 14.73
C PHE A 30 -6.66 -12.13 15.66
N MET A 31 -5.43 -12.62 15.86
CA MET A 31 -5.13 -13.71 16.80
C MET A 31 -4.94 -13.25 18.25
N GLY A 32 -5.03 -11.94 18.54
CA GLY A 32 -4.86 -11.38 19.89
C GLY A 32 -3.42 -11.41 20.43
N ILE A 33 -2.42 -11.61 19.56
CA ILE A 33 -1.00 -11.72 19.91
C ILE A 33 -0.34 -10.33 19.97
N THR A 34 -0.79 -9.38 19.13
CA THR A 34 -0.20 -8.04 18.99
C THR A 34 -1.26 -7.00 18.71
N THR A 35 -1.24 -5.83 19.36
CA THR A 35 -2.13 -4.72 18.99
C THR A 35 -1.55 -3.92 17.82
N PHE A 36 -2.27 -3.83 16.70
CA PHE A 36 -1.84 -3.06 15.54
C PHE A 36 -2.85 -1.96 15.20
N ASN A 37 -2.52 -0.72 15.56
CA ASN A 37 -3.44 0.42 15.38
C ASN A 37 -3.37 1.05 13.98
N ASN A 38 -2.36 0.71 13.18
CA ASN A 38 -2.09 1.35 11.87
C ASN A 38 -2.63 0.51 10.70
N GLN A 39 -3.74 -0.19 10.91
CA GLN A 39 -4.38 -1.06 9.92
C GLN A 39 -4.75 -0.31 8.63
N LEU A 40 -5.22 0.93 8.77
CA LEU A 40 -5.62 1.80 7.66
C LEU A 40 -4.43 2.18 6.76
N LEU A 41 -3.23 2.32 7.33
CA LEU A 41 -2.01 2.61 6.57
C LEU A 41 -1.67 1.44 5.63
N VAL A 42 -1.78 0.20 6.11
CA VAL A 42 -1.52 -1.02 5.31
C VAL A 42 -2.53 -1.15 4.17
N VAL A 43 -3.81 -0.91 4.46
CA VAL A 43 -4.90 -0.92 3.46
C VAL A 43 -4.70 0.19 2.43
N GLY A 44 -4.27 1.37 2.87
CA GLY A 44 -3.97 2.51 2.00
C GLY A 44 -2.81 2.23 1.03
N ILE A 45 -1.71 1.64 1.52
CA ILE A 45 -0.59 1.20 0.66
C ILE A 45 -1.05 0.14 -0.34
N ALA A 46 -1.87 -0.84 0.10
CA ALA A 46 -2.40 -1.86 -0.79
C ALA A 46 -3.25 -1.28 -1.91
N LEU A 47 -4.10 -0.30 -1.62
CA LEU A 47 -4.91 0.43 -2.60
C LEU A 47 -4.05 1.21 -3.61
N VAL A 48 -2.98 1.86 -3.14
CA VAL A 48 -2.03 2.57 -4.03
C VAL A 48 -1.35 1.59 -4.98
N LEU A 49 -0.88 0.43 -4.50
CA LEU A 49 -0.28 -0.59 -5.37
C LEU A 49 -1.30 -1.21 -6.34
N LEU A 50 -2.54 -1.45 -5.89
CA LEU A 50 -3.64 -1.90 -6.73
C LEU A 50 -3.97 -0.88 -7.83
N SER A 51 -3.90 0.41 -7.51
CA SER A 51 -4.15 1.47 -8.48
C SER A 51 -3.17 1.45 -9.65
N ASP A 52 -1.89 1.17 -9.37
CA ASP A 52 -0.83 1.04 -10.39
C ASP A 52 -1.08 -0.17 -11.29
N LEU A 53 -1.53 -1.29 -10.71
CA LEU A 53 -1.90 -2.49 -11.46
C LEU A 53 -3.13 -2.28 -12.36
N VAL A 54 -4.17 -1.62 -11.83
CA VAL A 54 -5.43 -1.34 -12.53
C VAL A 54 -5.27 -0.22 -13.58
N GLN A 55 -4.23 0.61 -13.48
CA GLN A 55 -3.95 1.70 -14.41
C GLN A 55 -3.82 1.22 -15.86
N LYS A 56 -3.28 0.01 -16.07
CA LYS A 56 -3.15 -0.61 -17.40
C LYS A 56 -4.48 -1.00 -18.04
N SER A 57 -5.52 -1.25 -17.24
CA SER A 57 -6.81 -1.76 -17.73
C SER A 57 -7.92 -0.71 -17.70
N LYS A 58 -8.01 0.09 -16.62
CA LYS A 58 -9.07 1.09 -16.44
C LYS A 58 -8.55 2.35 -15.75
N LYS A 59 -8.15 3.34 -16.56
CA LYS A 59 -7.54 4.61 -16.12
C LYS A 59 -8.37 5.42 -15.12
N SER A 60 -9.70 5.39 -15.21
CA SER A 60 -10.57 6.11 -14.25
C SER A 60 -10.61 5.42 -12.88
N LEU A 61 -10.63 4.08 -12.84
CA LEU A 61 -10.64 3.34 -11.58
C LEU A 61 -9.28 3.42 -10.87
N SER A 62 -8.18 3.44 -11.61
CA SER A 62 -6.85 3.63 -11.00
C SER A 62 -6.74 4.98 -10.30
N ILE A 63 -7.28 6.07 -10.87
CA ILE A 63 -7.20 7.39 -10.23
C ILE A 63 -8.01 7.40 -8.92
N ILE A 64 -9.20 6.79 -8.91
CA ILE A 64 -10.04 6.71 -7.70
C ILE A 64 -9.34 5.89 -6.62
N LEU A 65 -8.78 4.73 -6.96
CA LEU A 65 -8.05 3.86 -6.04
C LEU A 65 -6.81 4.54 -5.47
N LEU A 66 -6.10 5.31 -6.29
CA LEU A 66 -4.90 6.05 -5.88
C LEU A 66 -5.25 7.17 -4.90
N ILE A 67 -6.30 7.94 -5.18
CA ILE A 67 -6.80 8.98 -4.27
C ILE A 67 -7.30 8.37 -2.96
N ALA A 68 -8.10 7.30 -3.03
CA ALA A 68 -8.62 6.61 -1.84
C ALA A 68 -7.48 6.04 -0.98
N GLY A 69 -6.48 5.42 -1.61
CA GLY A 69 -5.30 4.89 -0.93
C GLY A 69 -4.49 5.97 -0.23
N ILE A 70 -4.26 7.12 -0.87
CA ILE A 70 -3.55 8.26 -0.25
C ILE A 70 -4.34 8.81 0.96
N ILE A 71 -5.66 8.97 0.83
CA ILE A 71 -6.51 9.45 1.93
C ILE A 71 -6.43 8.50 3.13
N LEU A 72 -6.48 7.19 2.89
CA LEU A 72 -6.37 6.18 3.93
C LEU A 72 -5.00 6.18 4.63
N ILE A 73 -3.91 6.43 3.89
CA ILE A 73 -2.56 6.59 4.47
C ILE A 73 -2.48 7.83 5.38
N PHE A 74 -3.22 8.90 5.07
CA PHE A 74 -3.21 10.13 5.88
C PHE A 74 -4.10 10.08 7.11
N ILE A 75 -5.15 9.25 7.08
CA ILE A 75 -6.10 9.08 8.19
C ILE A 75 -5.63 7.98 9.16
N GLY A 76 -4.92 6.96 8.65
CA GLY A 76 -4.43 5.79 9.39
C GLY A 76 -3.04 5.95 9.98
#